data_AF-A0AA41WFJ7-F1
#
_entry.id   AF-A0AA41WFJ7-F1
#
_cell.length_a   1.000
_cell.length_b   1.000
_cell.length_c   1.000
_cell.angle_alpha   90.00
_cell.angle_beta   90.00
_cell.angle_gamma   90.00
#
_symmetry.space_group_name_H-M   'P 1'
#
loop_
_entity.id
_entity.type
_entity.pdbx_description
1 polymer ?
#
loop_
_entity_poly.entity_id
_entity_poly.type
_entity_poly.pdbx_seq_one_letter_code
_entity_poly.pdbx_strand_id
1 'polypeptide(L)'
;MSESTPRSGIRQELRELRDRMVPMLRELARQFRGRVAPGYPVIVDDVESGGYFGLALAPEYGLYVLAEGERLVVQLQTVFWRTDVHSSAGRERFGATPRVSTLPISTTMSDAQIRDLLARVLANWHKQPLLIHQSDS
;
A
#
# COMPACT_ATOMS: atom_id res chain seq x y z
N MET A 1 -23.75 -18.43 27.09
CA MET A 1 -24.33 -17.64 25.99
C MET A 1 -23.28 -16.63 25.58
N SER A 2 -22.64 -16.85 24.44
CA SER A 2 -21.46 -16.08 24.02
C SER A 2 -21.88 -14.88 23.17
N GLU A 3 -21.63 -13.67 23.64
CA GLU A 3 -21.76 -12.43 22.87
C GLU A 3 -20.61 -12.33 21.86
N SER A 4 -20.89 -12.70 20.60
CA SER A 4 -19.94 -12.61 19.48
C SER A 4 -20.16 -11.38 18.60
N THR A 5 -20.59 -10.25 19.19
CA THR A 5 -21.07 -9.06 18.47
C THR A 5 -20.01 -8.05 17.94
N PRO A 6 -18.71 -8.03 18.32
CA PRO A 6 -17.80 -7.00 17.80
C PRO A 6 -17.28 -7.24 16.36
N ARG A 7 -17.15 -8.49 15.92
CA ARG A 7 -16.58 -8.83 14.59
C ARG A 7 -17.48 -8.46 13.40
N SER A 8 -18.80 -8.35 13.60
CA SER A 8 -19.72 -7.99 12.51
C SER A 8 -19.66 -6.50 12.20
N GLY A 9 -19.52 -5.64 13.22
CA GLY A 9 -19.43 -4.18 13.07
C GLY A 9 -18.20 -3.76 12.27
N ILE A 10 -17.02 -4.25 12.64
CA ILE A 10 -15.78 -3.86 11.96
C ILE A 10 -15.73 -4.29 10.49
N ARG A 11 -16.36 -5.41 10.14
CA ARG A 11 -16.49 -5.85 8.74
C ARG A 11 -17.42 -4.95 7.95
N GLN A 12 -18.49 -4.48 8.58
CA GLN A 12 -19.39 -3.52 7.95
C GLN A 12 -18.68 -2.19 7.69
N GLU A 13 -17.93 -1.70 8.67
CA GLU A 13 -17.07 -0.52 8.51
C GLU A 13 -16.03 -0.69 7.39
N LEU A 14 -15.40 -1.87 7.31
CA LEU A 14 -14.47 -2.20 6.24
C LEU A 14 -15.14 -2.18 4.86
N ARG A 15 -16.37 -2.71 4.73
CA ARG A 15 -17.16 -2.65 3.49
C ARG A 15 -17.47 -1.23 3.05
N GLU A 16 -17.89 -0.38 3.98
CA GLU A 16 -18.21 1.03 3.68
C GLU A 16 -16.97 1.77 3.16
N LEU A 17 -15.82 1.53 3.79
CA LEU A 17 -14.58 2.14 3.34
C LEU A 17 -14.10 1.54 2.00
N ARG A 18 -14.29 0.23 1.80
CA ARG A 18 -14.03 -0.46 0.53
C ARG A 18 -14.82 0.16 -0.62
N ASP A 19 -16.11 0.41 -0.42
CA ASP A 19 -16.99 0.96 -1.46
C ASP A 19 -16.58 2.37 -1.87
N ARG A 20 -16.00 3.14 -0.94
CA ARG A 20 -15.43 4.47 -1.21
C ARG A 20 -14.06 4.40 -1.88
N MET A 21 -13.17 3.52 -1.40
CA MET A 21 -11.76 3.53 -1.79
C MET A 21 -11.47 2.71 -3.06
N VAL A 22 -12.13 1.57 -3.27
CA VAL A 22 -11.85 0.71 -4.44
C VAL A 22 -12.02 1.44 -5.78
N PRO A 23 -13.03 2.31 -5.99
CA PRO A 23 -13.10 3.13 -7.20
C PRO A 23 -11.85 4.02 -7.41
N MET A 24 -11.33 4.62 -6.35
CA MET A 24 -10.10 5.44 -6.41
C MET A 24 -8.87 4.57 -6.73
N LEU A 25 -8.78 3.37 -6.14
CA LEU A 25 -7.71 2.41 -6.42
C LEU A 25 -7.75 1.93 -7.88
N ARG A 26 -8.95 1.70 -8.45
CA ARG A 26 -9.14 1.33 -9.87
C ARG A 26 -8.64 2.42 -10.80
N GLU A 27 -8.94 3.68 -10.49
CA GLU A 27 -8.46 4.81 -11.28
C GLU A 27 -6.94 4.97 -11.17
N LEU A 28 -6.37 4.81 -9.97
CA LEU A 28 -4.93 4.81 -9.77
C LEU A 28 -4.25 3.68 -10.56
N ALA A 29 -4.81 2.46 -10.50
CA ALA A 29 -4.32 1.30 -11.24
C ALA A 29 -4.33 1.56 -12.76
N ARG A 30 -5.37 2.25 -13.27
CA ARG A 30 -5.45 2.66 -14.67
C ARG A 30 -4.33 3.63 -15.04
N GLN A 31 -4.03 4.61 -14.19
CA GLN A 31 -2.97 5.61 -14.43
C GLN A 31 -1.55 5.03 -14.34
N PHE A 32 -1.36 3.99 -13.53
CA PHE A 32 -0.08 3.31 -13.37
C PHE A 32 0.13 2.14 -14.36
N ARG A 33 -0.86 1.85 -15.21
CA ARG A 33 -0.73 0.84 -16.26
C ARG A 33 0.45 1.19 -17.17
N GLY A 34 1.40 0.27 -17.29
CA GLY A 34 2.64 0.46 -18.08
C GLY A 34 3.76 1.23 -17.37
N ARG A 35 3.57 1.68 -16.12
CA ARG A 35 4.59 2.36 -15.30
C ARG A 35 5.16 1.46 -14.20
N VAL A 36 4.64 0.24 -14.08
CA VAL A 36 5.01 -0.75 -13.07
C VAL A 36 5.35 -2.06 -13.75
N ALA A 37 5.95 -2.99 -13.00
CA ALA A 37 6.36 -4.29 -13.53
C ALA A 37 5.16 -5.12 -14.06
N PRO A 38 5.40 -6.05 -15.01
CA PRO A 38 4.38 -6.98 -15.46
C PRO A 38 3.69 -7.69 -14.29
N GLY A 39 2.37 -7.85 -14.37
CA GLY A 39 1.55 -8.38 -13.29
C GLY A 39 1.07 -7.34 -12.27
N TYR A 40 1.57 -6.10 -12.33
CA TYR A 40 1.12 -4.98 -11.51
C TYR A 40 0.49 -3.87 -12.38
N PRO A 41 -0.30 -2.95 -11.78
CA PRO A 41 -0.72 -2.93 -10.38
C PRO A 41 -1.83 -3.95 -10.11
N VAL A 42 -1.85 -4.51 -8.89
CA VAL A 42 -2.84 -5.51 -8.45
C VAL A 42 -3.77 -4.88 -7.42
N ILE A 43 -5.07 -4.92 -7.67
CA ILE A 43 -6.07 -4.59 -6.65
C ILE A 43 -6.47 -5.90 -5.97
N VAL A 44 -6.39 -5.92 -4.66
CA VAL A 44 -6.89 -7.03 -3.84
C VAL A 44 -8.16 -6.56 -3.14
N ASP A 45 -9.21 -7.37 -3.19
CA ASP A 45 -10.51 -7.07 -2.60
C ASP A 45 -11.08 -8.38 -2.05
N ASP A 46 -10.71 -8.69 -0.81
CA ASP A 46 -11.11 -9.90 -0.10
C ASP A 46 -11.67 -9.52 1.27
N VAL A 47 -12.60 -8.57 1.28
CA VAL A 47 -13.23 -8.09 2.51
C VAL A 47 -14.02 -9.19 3.22
N GLU A 48 -14.65 -10.08 2.46
CA GLU A 48 -15.56 -11.09 3.01
C GLU A 48 -14.81 -12.29 3.62
N SER A 49 -13.77 -12.82 2.94
CA SER A 49 -13.03 -14.00 3.43
C SER A 49 -11.78 -13.59 4.21
N GLY A 50 -11.01 -12.65 3.66
CA GLY A 50 -9.73 -12.21 4.19
C GLY A 50 -9.80 -11.03 5.16
N GLY A 51 -10.85 -10.21 5.10
CA GLY A 51 -10.99 -9.00 5.92
C GLY A 51 -10.04 -7.87 5.52
N TYR A 52 -9.71 -7.76 4.23
CA TYR A 52 -8.87 -6.67 3.71
C TYR A 52 -9.12 -6.35 2.23
N PHE A 53 -8.75 -5.14 1.84
CA PHE A 53 -8.66 -4.72 0.44
C PHE A 53 -7.47 -3.77 0.25
N GLY A 54 -7.02 -3.55 -0.97
CA GLY A 54 -5.85 -2.70 -1.20
C GLY A 54 -5.33 -2.70 -2.63
N LEU A 55 -4.12 -2.16 -2.76
CA LEU A 55 -3.39 -2.04 -4.02
C LEU A 55 -1.92 -2.40 -3.79
N ALA A 56 -1.37 -3.23 -4.67
CA ALA A 56 0.06 -3.44 -4.81
C ALA A 56 0.55 -2.83 -6.14
N LEU A 57 1.66 -2.10 -6.09
CA LEU A 57 2.34 -1.53 -7.26
C LEU A 57 3.53 -2.37 -7.71
N ALA A 58 4.14 -3.10 -6.78
CA ALA A 58 5.20 -4.07 -7.00
C ALA A 58 5.31 -4.95 -5.73
N PRO A 59 6.16 -5.99 -5.71
CA PRO A 59 6.54 -6.62 -4.45
C PRO A 59 7.00 -5.56 -3.45
N GLU A 60 6.53 -5.65 -2.20
CA GLU A 60 6.90 -4.75 -1.10
C GLU A 60 6.46 -3.28 -1.25
N TYR A 61 5.69 -2.96 -2.30
CA TYR A 61 5.08 -1.65 -2.51
C TYR A 61 3.56 -1.76 -2.57
N GLY A 62 2.88 -1.39 -1.50
CA GLY A 62 1.44 -1.49 -1.44
C GLY A 62 0.78 -0.74 -0.30
N LEU A 63 -0.54 -0.62 -0.41
CA LEU A 63 -1.44 -0.09 0.61
C LEU A 63 -2.55 -1.10 0.81
N TYR A 64 -2.73 -1.56 2.05
CA TYR A 64 -3.78 -2.50 2.41
C TYR A 64 -4.58 -1.94 3.57
N VAL A 65 -5.89 -1.90 3.42
CA VAL A 65 -6.82 -1.61 4.50
C VAL A 65 -7.31 -2.94 5.06
N LEU A 66 -7.20 -3.12 6.37
CA LEU A 66 -7.54 -4.36 7.06
C LEU A 66 -8.28 -4.09 8.37
N ALA A 67 -9.07 -5.08 8.78
CA ALA A 67 -9.65 -5.13 10.12
C ALA A 67 -8.68 -5.84 11.08
N GLU A 68 -8.11 -5.11 12.04
CA GLU A 68 -7.25 -5.65 13.09
C GLU A 68 -8.01 -5.65 14.43
N GLY A 69 -8.55 -6.81 14.79
CA GLY A 69 -9.41 -6.93 15.98
C GLY A 69 -10.70 -6.10 15.83
N GLU A 70 -10.80 -5.02 16.59
CA GLU A 70 -11.93 -4.08 16.59
C GLU A 70 -11.61 -2.73 15.94
N ARG A 71 -10.48 -2.64 15.21
CA ARG A 71 -10.03 -1.38 14.60
C ARG A 71 -9.72 -1.57 13.13
N LEU A 72 -9.96 -0.52 12.34
CA LEU A 72 -9.46 -0.46 10.99
C LEU A 72 -8.05 0.11 11.01
N VAL A 73 -7.17 -0.52 10.26
CA VAL A 73 -5.81 -0.03 10.05
C VAL A 73 -5.48 -0.04 8.56
N VAL A 74 -4.60 0.86 8.16
CA VAL A 74 -3.93 0.80 6.87
C VAL A 74 -2.50 0.34 7.07
N GLN A 75 -2.12 -0.71 6.36
CA GLN A 75 -0.75 -1.18 6.24
C GLN A 75 -0.14 -0.61 4.96
N LEU A 76 0.91 0.18 5.14
CA LEU A 76 1.76 0.69 4.06
C LEU A 76 2.97 -0.23 3.96
N GLN A 77 3.13 -0.87 2.82
CA GLN A 77 4.33 -1.61 2.46
C GLN A 77 5.18 -0.72 1.55
N THR A 78 6.40 -0.45 1.98
CA THR A 78 7.39 0.29 1.21
C THR A 78 8.76 -0.33 1.38
N VAL A 79 9.75 0.21 0.69
CA VAL A 79 11.14 -0.25 0.76
C VAL A 79 12.03 0.88 1.24
N PHE A 80 12.93 0.58 2.17
CA PHE A 80 14.00 1.49 2.58
C PHE A 80 15.28 1.16 1.81
N TRP A 81 15.73 2.11 1.02
CA TRP A 81 16.97 2.00 0.26
C TRP A 81 18.15 2.42 1.14
N ARG A 82 19.25 1.67 1.10
CA ARG A 82 20.48 2.06 1.82
C ARG A 82 21.10 3.26 1.10
N THR A 83 21.39 4.33 1.84
CA THR A 83 21.89 5.62 1.30
C THR A 83 23.34 5.92 1.71
N ASP A 84 24.12 4.94 2.18
CA ASP A 84 25.51 5.16 2.61
C ASP A 84 26.48 5.21 1.42
N VAL A 85 26.91 6.43 1.08
CA VAL A 85 27.74 6.74 -0.10
C VAL A 85 29.19 6.22 0.01
N HIS A 86 29.73 6.05 1.21
CA HIS A 86 31.15 5.68 1.41
C HIS A 86 31.42 4.16 1.43
N SER A 87 30.38 3.33 1.38
CA SER A 87 30.49 1.86 1.41
C SER A 87 30.31 1.20 0.04
N SER A 88 30.13 2.01 -1.01
CA SER A 88 29.45 1.60 -2.24
C SER A 88 30.36 1.44 -3.47
N ALA A 89 31.67 1.62 -3.31
CA ALA A 89 32.63 1.30 -4.35
C ALA A 89 32.98 -0.21 -4.30
N GLY A 90 32.30 -1.02 -5.12
CA GLY A 90 32.87 -2.31 -5.54
C GLY A 90 31.99 -3.56 -5.44
N ARG A 91 30.74 -3.48 -4.96
CA ARG A 91 29.80 -4.60 -5.03
C ARG A 91 28.40 -4.08 -5.34
N GLU A 92 27.76 -4.59 -6.38
CA GLU A 92 26.34 -4.32 -6.68
C GLU A 92 25.51 -4.65 -5.44
N ARG A 93 24.98 -3.63 -4.76
CA ARG A 93 24.19 -3.80 -3.55
C ARG A 93 22.71 -3.76 -3.90
N PHE A 94 22.17 -4.92 -4.24
CA PHE A 94 20.72 -5.17 -4.43
C PHE A 94 19.91 -5.14 -3.12
N GLY A 95 20.41 -4.50 -2.07
CA GLY A 95 19.91 -4.62 -0.70
C GLY A 95 18.91 -3.53 -0.34
N ALA A 96 17.64 -3.77 -0.64
CA ALA A 96 16.52 -2.97 -0.18
C ALA A 96 15.87 -3.68 1.02
N THR A 97 15.49 -2.94 2.07
CA THR A 97 14.86 -3.54 3.25
C THR A 97 13.35 -3.27 3.22
N PRO A 98 12.49 -4.31 3.22
CA PRO A 98 11.06 -4.14 3.30
C PRO A 98 10.69 -3.42 4.60
N ARG A 99 9.78 -2.46 4.51
CA ARG A 99 9.24 -1.72 5.64
C ARG A 99 7.73 -1.80 5.61
N VAL A 100 7.18 -2.23 6.73
CA VAL A 100 5.74 -2.23 6.97
C VAL A 100 5.43 -1.16 8.00
N SER A 101 4.50 -0.26 7.69
CA SER A 101 4.00 0.74 8.63
C SER A 101 2.49 0.63 8.74
N THR A 102 1.99 0.47 9.97
CA THR A 102 0.56 0.34 10.25
C THR A 102 0.07 1.65 10.86
N LEU A 103 -1.01 2.20 10.31
CA LEU A 103 -1.64 3.44 10.80
C LEU A 103 -3.11 3.16 11.11
N PRO A 104 -3.64 3.58 12.27
CA PRO A 104 -5.07 3.50 12.54
C PRO A 104 -5.83 4.42 11.59
N ILE A 105 -6.99 3.96 11.12
CA ILE A 105 -7.87 4.73 10.23
C ILE A 105 -9.31 4.66 10.72
N SER A 106 -10.16 5.50 10.14
CA SER A 106 -11.59 5.56 10.44
C SER A 106 -12.41 5.56 9.15
N THR A 107 -13.62 4.99 9.19
CA THR A 107 -14.59 5.08 8.09
C THR A 107 -15.03 6.51 7.81
N THR A 108 -14.95 7.40 8.81
CA THR A 108 -15.31 8.81 8.71
C THR A 108 -14.22 9.69 8.11
N MET A 109 -13.09 9.12 7.68
CA MET A 109 -12.03 9.88 7.01
C MET A 109 -12.57 10.58 5.76
N SER A 110 -12.18 11.84 5.60
CA SER A 110 -12.48 12.63 4.42
C SER A 110 -11.70 12.13 3.19
N ASP A 111 -12.19 12.46 2.00
CA ASP A 111 -11.51 12.11 0.75
C ASP A 111 -10.10 12.70 0.65
N ALA A 112 -9.86 13.86 1.26
CA ALA A 112 -8.52 14.46 1.34
C ALA A 112 -7.56 13.59 2.16
N GLN A 113 -8.00 13.04 3.29
CA GLN A 113 -7.19 12.15 4.11
C GLN A 113 -6.94 10.81 3.41
N ILE A 114 -7.94 10.27 2.69
CA ILE A 114 -7.77 9.07 1.87
C ILE A 114 -6.72 9.31 0.77
N ARG A 115 -6.78 10.46 0.08
CA ARG A 115 -5.78 10.83 -0.93
C ARG A 115 -4.39 10.99 -0.34
N ASP A 116 -4.25 11.54 0.88
CA ASP A 116 -2.95 11.61 1.57
C ASP A 116 -2.36 10.22 1.82
N LEU A 117 -3.19 9.25 2.27
CA LEU A 117 -2.75 7.87 2.44
C LEU A 117 -2.23 7.25 1.14
N LEU A 118 -2.97 7.43 0.04
CA LEU A 118 -2.54 6.97 -1.28
C LEU A 118 -1.23 7.65 -1.70
N ALA A 119 -1.14 8.96 -1.53
CA ALA A 119 0.04 9.76 -1.88
C ALA A 119 1.31 9.29 -1.15
N ARG A 120 1.21 8.82 0.09
CA ARG A 120 2.36 8.28 0.84
C ARG A 120 2.99 7.06 0.17
N VAL A 121 2.19 6.13 -0.35
CA VAL A 121 2.72 4.95 -1.08
C VAL A 121 3.30 5.37 -2.42
N LEU A 122 2.59 6.24 -3.15
CA LEU A 122 3.06 6.77 -4.44
C LEU A 122 4.37 7.54 -4.31
N ALA A 123 4.50 8.37 -3.27
CA ALA A 123 5.73 9.11 -3.01
C ALA A 123 6.91 8.18 -2.72
N ASN A 124 6.69 7.09 -1.97
CA ASN A 124 7.74 6.09 -1.73
C ASN A 124 8.08 5.31 -3.01
N TRP A 125 7.07 4.96 -3.81
CA TRP A 125 7.26 4.32 -5.13
C TRP A 125 8.10 5.21 -6.05
N HIS A 126 7.82 6.51 -6.12
CA HIS A 126 8.59 7.44 -6.96
C HIS A 126 9.99 7.76 -6.44
N LYS A 127 10.24 7.56 -5.14
CA LYS A 127 11.57 7.70 -4.53
C LYS A 127 12.44 6.47 -4.66
N GLN A 128 11.92 5.39 -5.24
CA GLN A 128 12.77 4.25 -5.52
C GLN A 128 13.92 4.72 -6.45
N PRO A 129 15.17 4.36 -6.17
CA PRO A 129 16.29 4.60 -7.07
C PRO A 129 16.07 3.71 -8.29
N LEU A 130 15.22 4.16 -9.20
CA LEU A 130 15.05 3.50 -10.49
C LEU A 130 16.40 3.56 -11.20
N LEU A 131 16.80 2.39 -11.73
CA LEU A 131 17.76 2.17 -12.80
C LEU A 131 18.44 3.46 -13.26
N ILE A 132 19.72 3.62 -12.91
CA ILE A 132 20.61 4.49 -13.68
C ILE A 132 20.46 3.99 -15.12
N HIS A 133 19.66 4.68 -15.94
CA HIS A 133 19.99 4.73 -17.34
C HIS A 133 21.38 5.34 -17.33
N GLN A 134 22.41 4.51 -17.55
CA GLN A 134 23.69 5.05 -17.96
C GLN A 134 23.37 5.86 -19.21
N SER A 135 23.23 7.17 -19.05
CA SER A 135 23.46 8.04 -20.19
C SER A 135 24.95 7.96 -20.40
N ASP A 136 25.35 7.22 -21.44
CA ASP A 136 26.68 7.43 -22.00
C ASP A 136 26.72 8.91 -22.42
N SER A 137 27.51 9.68 -21.68
CA SER A 137 27.91 11.05 -22.01
C SER A 137 29.33 11.22 -21.51
#